data_AF-A0A1I0VXZ5-F1
#
_entry.id   AF-A0A1I0VXZ5-F1
#
_cell.length_a   1.000
_cell.length_b   1.000
_cell.length_c   1.000
_cell.angle_alpha   90.00
_cell.angle_beta   90.00
_cell.angle_gamma   90.00
#
_symmetry.space_group_name_H-M   'P 1'
#
loop_
_entity.id
_entity.type
_entity.pdbx_description
1 polymer ?
#
loop_
_entity_poly.entity_id
_entity_poly.type
_entity_poly.pdbx_seq_one_letter_code
_entity_poly.pdbx_strand_id
1 'polypeptide(L)'
;MRDKKLKIISGVIALVILLPVLYQIIFKDGRKGYVDELIHGVETEKTMTAYNKAYLTIKNLDDEPLKDEYLDKLTDYKEACTTDEVRSVMKDIEELEDTGDVEKYNYLLFERLENLEDPRNGYYYRYEISQKSDNLFTKDFTRAQDGVNVATADLNLLNLQYAKQSVAYVKNEKNKQYLQDAINSLEEDYNETLKIYDIKFVNDTELRIRLTEPLKIDSINKSDFTIEDTNVTRVELTNDNEEIIVNFKSFEEKQDSVELKISSMELTDRNTKSSHHLVYKPHETIKFE
;
A
#
# COMPACT_ATOMS: atom_id res chain seq x y z
N MET A 1 35.16 32.52 33.66
CA MET A 1 34.71 31.44 32.75
C MET A 1 33.29 30.94 33.05
N ARG A 2 32.84 30.92 34.30
CA ARG A 2 31.53 30.36 34.71
C ARG A 2 30.32 31.15 34.17
N ASP A 3 30.38 32.48 34.15
CA ASP A 3 29.28 33.33 33.66
C ASP A 3 29.07 33.30 32.15
N LYS A 4 30.14 33.12 31.35
CA LYS A 4 30.01 32.95 29.89
C LYS A 4 29.29 31.65 29.54
N LYS A 5 29.53 30.57 30.29
CA LYS A 5 28.83 29.29 30.09
C LYS A 5 27.36 29.39 30.47
N LEU A 6 27.01 30.09 31.56
CA LEU A 6 25.61 30.30 31.95
C LEU A 6 24.82 31.10 30.90
N LYS A 7 25.40 32.16 30.32
CA LYS A 7 24.76 32.98 29.28
C LYS A 7 24.53 32.21 27.97
N ILE A 8 25.46 31.32 27.61
CA ILE A 8 25.30 30.46 26.42
C ILE A 8 24.19 29.44 26.65
N ILE A 9 24.16 28.80 27.83
CA ILE A 9 23.13 27.81 28.17
C ILE A 9 21.73 28.46 28.22
N SER A 10 21.60 29.65 28.81
CA SER A 10 20.31 30.36 28.83
C SER A 10 19.86 30.79 27.44
N GLY A 11 20.78 31.18 26.55
CA GLY A 11 20.47 31.53 25.17
C GLY A 11 19.98 30.33 24.35
N VAL A 12 20.60 29.16 24.52
CA VAL A 12 20.17 27.92 23.85
C VAL A 12 18.79 27.48 24.34
N ILE A 13 18.53 27.54 25.64
CA ILE A 13 17.21 27.19 26.20
C ILE A 13 16.12 28.13 25.65
N ALA A 14 16.37 29.43 25.59
CA ALA A 14 15.42 30.39 25.01
C ALA A 14 15.14 30.09 23.53
N LEU A 15 16.17 29.75 22.74
CA LEU A 15 16.02 29.40 21.33
C LEU A 15 15.20 28.11 21.14
N VAL A 16 15.46 27.08 21.95
CA VAL A 16 14.75 25.79 21.91
C VAL A 16 13.28 25.94 22.29
N ILE A 17 12.93 26.91 23.16
CA ILE A 17 11.53 27.19 23.53
C ILE A 17 10.85 28.07 22.46
N LEU A 18 11.57 29.03 21.86
CA LEU A 18 11.02 29.93 20.85
C LEU A 18 10.74 29.24 19.50
N LEU A 19 11.56 28.27 19.10
CA LEU A 19 11.41 27.58 17.81
C LEU A 19 10.06 26.84 17.66
N PRO A 20 9.60 26.02 18.62
CA PRO A 20 8.28 25.39 18.58
C PRO A 20 7.11 26.39 18.56
N VAL A 21 7.24 27.50 19.31
CA VAL A 21 6.19 28.54 19.37
C VAL A 21 6.10 29.29 18.05
N LEU A 22 7.23 29.68 17.47
CA LEU A 22 7.28 30.30 16.14
C LEU A 22 6.80 29.33 15.05
N TYR A 23 7.12 28.04 15.16
CA TYR A 23 6.61 27.03 14.25
C TYR A 23 5.07 26.91 14.34
N GLN A 24 4.49 26.88 15.54
CA GLN A 24 3.03 26.85 15.70
C GLN A 24 2.37 28.11 15.13
N ILE A 25 2.86 29.30 15.47
CA ILE A 25 2.25 30.57 15.05
C ILE A 25 2.39 30.78 13.53
N ILE A 26 3.56 30.54 12.95
CA ILE A 26 3.81 30.87 11.55
C ILE A 26 3.25 29.78 10.61
N PHE A 27 3.45 28.50 10.93
CA PHE A 27 3.10 27.41 10.02
C PHE A 27 1.73 26.79 10.28
N LYS A 28 1.22 26.80 11.51
CA LYS A 28 -0.10 26.22 11.81
C LYS A 28 -1.21 27.27 11.63
N ASP A 29 -1.06 28.45 12.23
CA ASP A 29 -2.09 29.50 12.12
C ASP A 29 -2.13 30.12 10.70
N GLY A 30 -0.97 30.22 10.03
CA GLY A 30 -0.90 30.68 8.64
C GLY A 30 -1.58 29.73 7.65
N ARG A 31 -1.43 28.41 7.83
CA ARG A 31 -2.13 27.40 7.00
C ARG A 31 -3.62 27.39 7.27
N LYS A 32 -4.03 27.53 8.54
CA LYS A 32 -5.44 27.63 8.91
C LYS A 32 -6.12 28.84 8.27
N GLY A 33 -5.50 30.02 8.35
CA GLY A 33 -6.02 31.24 7.75
C GLY A 33 -6.18 31.15 6.21
N TYR A 34 -5.26 30.47 5.53
CA TYR A 34 -5.39 30.23 4.09
C TYR A 34 -6.56 29.30 3.74
N VAL A 35 -6.77 28.24 4.53
CA VAL A 35 -7.89 27.31 4.32
C VAL A 35 -9.23 27.99 4.64
N ASP A 36 -9.29 28.83 5.68
CA ASP A 36 -10.47 29.63 5.99
C ASP A 36 -10.84 30.59 4.84
N GLU A 37 -9.85 31.22 4.21
CA GLU A 37 -10.05 32.09 3.03
C GLU A 37 -10.61 31.30 1.84
N LEU A 38 -10.12 30.07 1.62
CA LEU A 38 -10.66 29.19 0.57
C LEU A 38 -12.11 28.80 0.83
N ILE A 39 -12.45 28.40 2.06
CA ILE A 39 -13.85 28.09 2.43
C ILE A 39 -14.75 29.31 2.24
N HIS A 40 -14.30 30.50 2.63
CA HIS A 40 -15.05 31.73 2.41
C HIS A 40 -15.24 32.03 0.90
N GLY A 41 -14.23 31.74 0.09
CA GLY A 41 -14.35 31.77 -1.37
C GLY A 41 -15.44 30.83 -1.90
N VAL A 42 -15.56 29.62 -1.36
CA VAL A 42 -16.64 28.68 -1.71
C VAL A 42 -18.02 29.24 -1.33
N GLU A 43 -18.14 29.75 -0.11
CA GLU A 43 -19.40 30.31 0.41
C GLU A 43 -19.91 31.50 -0.43
N THR A 44 -18.98 32.35 -0.88
CA THR A 44 -19.27 33.58 -1.61
C THR A 44 -19.47 33.35 -3.11
N GLU A 45 -18.58 32.60 -3.76
CA GLU A 45 -18.61 32.40 -5.21
C GLU A 45 -19.62 31.33 -5.62
N LYS A 46 -19.84 30.31 -4.77
CA LYS A 46 -20.75 29.17 -5.01
C LYS A 46 -20.54 28.50 -6.37
N THR A 47 -19.28 28.32 -6.75
CA THR A 47 -18.89 27.65 -8.00
C THR A 47 -18.19 26.33 -7.72
N MET A 48 -18.26 25.39 -8.66
CA MET A 48 -17.50 24.13 -8.56
C MET A 48 -16.00 24.35 -8.59
N THR A 49 -15.51 25.38 -9.28
CA THR A 49 -14.07 25.72 -9.28
C THR A 49 -13.59 26.14 -7.90
N ALA A 50 -14.32 27.01 -7.20
CA ALA A 50 -13.98 27.40 -5.83
C ALA A 50 -14.04 26.19 -4.90
N TYR A 51 -15.11 25.40 -4.98
CA TYR A 51 -15.29 24.18 -4.18
C TYR A 51 -14.11 23.22 -4.35
N ASN A 52 -13.74 22.90 -5.59
CA ASN A 52 -12.71 21.89 -5.86
C ASN A 52 -11.31 22.37 -5.49
N LYS A 53 -11.02 23.67 -5.64
CA LYS A 53 -9.77 24.26 -5.17
C LYS A 53 -9.63 24.19 -3.64
N ALA A 54 -10.71 24.47 -2.90
CA ALA A 54 -10.74 24.32 -1.45
C ALA A 54 -10.56 22.85 -1.03
N TYR A 55 -11.35 21.94 -1.62
CA TYR A 55 -11.30 20.50 -1.34
C TYR A 55 -9.88 19.93 -1.51
N LEU A 56 -9.22 20.27 -2.62
CA LEU A 56 -7.86 19.85 -2.92
C LEU A 56 -6.84 20.29 -1.89
N THR A 57 -6.92 21.56 -1.51
CA THR A 57 -6.02 22.15 -0.53
C THR A 57 -6.20 21.48 0.83
N ILE A 58 -7.45 21.22 1.24
CA ILE A 58 -7.79 20.58 2.51
C ILE A 58 -7.36 19.12 2.54
N LYS A 59 -7.62 18.36 1.46
CA LYS A 59 -7.28 16.93 1.36
C LYS A 59 -5.78 16.67 1.51
N ASN A 60 -4.95 17.62 1.10
CA ASN A 60 -3.49 17.56 1.16
C ASN A 60 -2.89 18.16 2.45
N LEU A 61 -3.72 18.47 3.46
CA LEU A 61 -3.22 18.89 4.77
C LEU A 61 -2.64 17.68 5.53
N ASP A 62 -1.46 17.86 6.12
CA ASP A 62 -0.81 16.84 6.96
C ASP A 62 -1.50 16.66 8.34
N ASP A 63 -2.30 17.65 8.78
CA ASP A 63 -3.00 17.65 10.07
C ASP A 63 -4.39 17.01 9.91
N GLU A 64 -4.49 15.69 10.11
CA GLU A 64 -5.71 14.89 9.92
C GLU A 64 -6.94 15.45 10.67
N PRO A 65 -6.88 15.83 11.97
CA PRO A 65 -8.01 16.46 12.65
C PRO A 65 -8.49 17.75 11.99
N LEU A 66 -7.56 18.60 11.52
CA LEU A 66 -7.90 19.86 10.85
C LEU A 66 -8.50 19.61 9.46
N LYS A 67 -7.95 18.62 8.74
CA LYS A 67 -8.46 18.15 7.46
C LYS A 67 -9.91 17.67 7.60
N ASP A 68 -10.20 16.81 8.56
CA ASP A 68 -11.55 16.29 8.80
C ASP A 68 -12.54 17.41 9.12
N GLU A 69 -12.17 18.37 9.98
CA GLU A 69 -12.99 19.54 10.32
C GLU A 69 -13.37 20.35 9.07
N TYR A 70 -12.42 20.62 8.19
CA TYR A 70 -12.67 21.41 6.99
C TYR A 70 -13.37 20.64 5.87
N LEU A 71 -13.13 19.34 5.73
CA LEU A 71 -13.88 18.50 4.79
C LEU A 71 -15.35 18.41 5.17
N ASP A 72 -15.67 18.31 6.46
CA ASP A 72 -17.04 18.31 6.95
C ASP A 72 -17.74 19.64 6.61
N LYS A 73 -17.12 20.78 6.95
CA LYS A 73 -17.62 22.12 6.57
C LYS A 73 -17.82 22.29 5.08
N LEU A 74 -16.92 21.75 4.26
CA LEU A 74 -17.01 21.90 2.82
C LEU A 74 -18.17 21.08 2.22
N THR A 75 -18.53 19.95 2.84
CA THR A 75 -19.59 19.06 2.36
C THR A 75 -20.94 19.78 2.23
N ASP A 76 -21.26 20.70 3.14
CA ASP A 76 -22.49 21.49 3.13
C ASP A 76 -22.62 22.40 1.90
N TYR A 77 -21.50 22.78 1.28
CA TYR A 77 -21.50 23.68 0.12
C TYR A 77 -21.55 22.94 -1.22
N LYS A 78 -21.38 21.62 -1.23
CA LYS A 78 -21.28 20.83 -2.47
C LYS A 78 -22.51 21.00 -3.36
N GLU A 79 -23.69 20.88 -2.77
CA GLU A 79 -24.96 20.98 -3.52
C GLU A 79 -25.17 22.39 -4.06
N ALA A 80 -24.85 23.41 -3.26
CA ALA A 80 -24.99 24.82 -3.64
C ALA A 80 -24.02 25.22 -4.78
N CYS A 81 -22.85 24.57 -4.86
CA CYS A 81 -21.88 24.80 -5.93
C CYS A 81 -22.17 24.01 -7.21
N THR A 82 -23.01 22.98 -7.16
CA THR A 82 -23.26 22.09 -8.31
C THR A 82 -24.44 22.61 -9.14
N THR A 83 -24.18 23.09 -10.35
CA THR A 83 -25.22 23.56 -11.29
C THR A 83 -25.96 22.41 -11.98
N ASP A 84 -27.13 22.68 -12.57
CA ASP A 84 -27.90 21.69 -13.33
C ASP A 84 -27.09 21.08 -14.49
N GLU A 85 -26.26 21.90 -15.13
CA GLU A 85 -25.36 21.49 -16.21
C GLU A 85 -24.29 20.49 -15.70
N VAL A 86 -23.65 20.80 -14.57
CA VAL A 86 -22.71 19.87 -13.91
C VAL A 86 -23.42 18.59 -13.47
N ARG A 87 -24.63 18.68 -12.90
CA ARG A 87 -25.41 17.48 -12.53
C ARG A 87 -25.75 16.63 -13.75
N SER A 88 -26.09 17.24 -14.88
CA SER A 88 -26.35 16.50 -16.12
C SER A 88 -25.10 15.75 -16.58
N VAL A 89 -23.93 16.40 -16.58
CA VAL A 89 -22.69 15.73 -17.00
C VAL A 89 -22.26 14.65 -16.00
N MET A 90 -22.42 14.88 -14.69
CA MET A 90 -22.16 13.86 -13.66
C MET A 90 -23.08 12.65 -13.81
N LYS A 91 -24.37 12.87 -14.08
CA LYS A 91 -25.32 11.79 -14.35
C LYS A 91 -24.93 11.02 -15.61
N ASP A 92 -24.55 11.71 -16.68
CA ASP A 92 -24.08 11.06 -17.90
C ASP A 92 -22.79 10.24 -17.62
N ILE A 93 -21.89 10.72 -16.76
CA ILE A 93 -20.69 9.98 -16.33
C ILE A 93 -21.07 8.74 -15.51
N GLU A 94 -21.97 8.88 -14.53
CA GLU A 94 -22.47 7.77 -13.70
C GLU A 94 -23.15 6.69 -14.56
N GLU A 95 -23.95 7.08 -15.55
CA GLU A 95 -24.57 6.15 -16.51
C GLU A 95 -23.54 5.43 -17.39
N LEU A 96 -22.36 6.02 -17.61
CA LEU A 96 -21.29 5.43 -18.40
C LEU A 96 -20.34 4.55 -17.61
N GLU A 97 -20.26 4.73 -16.29
CA GLU A 97 -19.58 3.77 -15.41
C GLU A 97 -20.17 2.36 -15.52
N ASP A 98 -21.48 2.28 -15.81
CA ASP A 98 -22.16 1.00 -15.98
C ASP A 98 -21.99 0.38 -17.39
N THR A 99 -21.72 1.20 -18.41
CA THR A 99 -21.65 0.77 -19.82
C THR A 99 -20.24 0.60 -20.36
N GLY A 100 -19.23 1.24 -19.77
CA GLY A 100 -17.82 1.08 -20.12
C GLY A 100 -17.36 1.79 -21.40
N ASP A 101 -18.14 2.74 -21.93
CA ASP A 101 -17.82 3.51 -23.13
C ASP A 101 -16.79 4.63 -22.85
N VAL A 102 -15.52 4.32 -23.14
CA VAL A 102 -14.33 5.15 -22.88
C VAL A 102 -14.35 6.46 -23.66
N GLU A 103 -14.77 6.41 -24.93
CA GLU A 103 -14.71 7.57 -25.81
C GLU A 103 -15.73 8.60 -25.37
N LYS A 104 -16.92 8.14 -25.00
CA LYS A 104 -17.97 8.99 -24.45
C LYS A 104 -17.65 9.47 -23.02
N TYR A 105 -17.04 8.63 -22.19
CA TYR A 105 -16.58 9.04 -20.86
C TYR A 105 -15.52 10.14 -20.93
N ASN A 106 -14.49 9.96 -21.75
CA ASN A 106 -13.43 10.96 -21.95
C ASN A 106 -13.99 12.23 -22.60
N TYR A 107 -14.88 12.11 -23.59
CA TYR A 107 -15.57 13.26 -24.16
C TYR A 107 -16.36 14.04 -23.10
N LEU A 108 -17.14 13.37 -22.24
CA LEU A 108 -17.90 14.07 -21.21
C LEU A 108 -16.99 14.65 -20.11
N LEU A 109 -15.92 13.94 -19.74
CA LEU A 109 -15.00 14.35 -18.69
C LEU A 109 -14.11 15.53 -19.13
N PHE A 110 -13.62 15.51 -20.36
CA PHE A 110 -12.65 16.49 -20.86
C PHE A 110 -13.30 17.53 -21.76
N GLU A 111 -14.04 17.12 -22.79
CA GLU A 111 -14.61 18.07 -23.75
C GLU A 111 -15.85 18.79 -23.22
N ARG A 112 -16.71 18.14 -22.42
CA ARG A 112 -17.96 18.77 -21.95
C ARG A 112 -17.82 19.53 -20.64
N LEU A 113 -16.98 19.07 -19.71
CA LEU A 113 -16.73 19.78 -18.45
C LEU A 113 -15.77 20.97 -18.62
N GLU A 114 -14.78 20.90 -19.51
CA GLU A 114 -13.90 22.05 -19.76
C GLU A 114 -14.60 23.15 -20.58
N ASN A 115 -15.61 22.79 -21.37
CA ASN A 115 -16.36 23.72 -22.22
C ASN A 115 -17.80 23.99 -21.72
N LEU A 116 -18.07 23.87 -20.42
CA LEU A 116 -19.36 24.30 -19.85
C LEU A 116 -19.64 25.77 -20.19
N GLU A 117 -20.93 26.11 -20.32
CA GLU A 117 -21.34 27.47 -20.70
C GLU A 117 -20.77 28.56 -19.77
N ASP A 118 -20.66 28.25 -18.47
CA ASP A 118 -19.87 29.04 -17.52
C ASP A 118 -18.59 28.27 -17.13
N PRO A 119 -17.39 28.75 -17.53
CA PRO A 119 -16.13 28.08 -17.24
C PRO A 119 -15.83 27.95 -15.74
N ARG A 120 -16.51 28.73 -14.88
CA ARG A 120 -16.39 28.60 -13.41
C ARG A 120 -17.10 27.37 -12.85
N ASN A 121 -17.94 26.71 -13.64
CA ASN A 121 -18.56 25.44 -13.30
C ASN A 121 -17.67 24.24 -13.67
N GLY A 122 -16.61 24.45 -14.46
CA GLY A 122 -15.91 23.41 -15.22
C GLY A 122 -14.79 22.65 -14.52
N TYR A 123 -14.42 22.94 -13.28
CA TYR A 123 -13.27 22.24 -12.70
C TYR A 123 -13.70 20.98 -11.93
N TYR A 124 -13.75 19.82 -12.57
CA TYR A 124 -14.12 18.54 -11.93
C TYR A 124 -12.91 17.68 -11.54
N TYR A 125 -12.87 17.23 -10.28
CA TYR A 125 -11.68 16.64 -9.64
C TYR A 125 -11.28 15.23 -10.13
N ARG A 126 -12.06 14.55 -10.97
CA ARG A 126 -11.58 13.31 -11.63
C ARG A 126 -10.46 13.56 -12.64
N TYR A 127 -10.15 14.83 -12.94
CA TYR A 127 -9.05 15.26 -13.77
C TYR A 127 -7.67 14.83 -13.25
N GLU A 128 -7.44 14.75 -11.92
CA GLU A 128 -6.17 14.23 -11.38
C GLU A 128 -6.07 12.70 -11.40
N ILE A 129 -7.23 12.03 -11.51
CA ILE A 129 -7.31 10.58 -11.67
C ILE A 129 -7.03 10.20 -13.14
N SER A 130 -7.41 11.06 -14.10
CA SER A 130 -7.27 10.80 -15.53
C SER A 130 -5.98 11.32 -16.17
N GLN A 131 -5.26 12.28 -15.56
CA GLN A 131 -3.98 12.76 -16.10
C GLN A 131 -2.80 11.78 -15.92
N LYS A 132 -2.95 10.73 -15.12
CA LYS A 132 -1.86 9.77 -14.83
C LYS A 132 -2.11 8.33 -15.27
N SER A 133 -3.29 7.98 -15.79
CA SER A 133 -3.50 6.63 -16.29
C SER A 133 -4.40 6.61 -17.51
N ASP A 134 -4.00 5.86 -18.52
CA ASP A 134 -4.84 5.40 -19.64
C ASP A 134 -6.03 4.50 -19.20
N ASN A 135 -6.30 4.42 -17.89
CA ASN A 135 -7.27 3.54 -17.24
C ASN A 135 -8.51 4.33 -16.76
N LEU A 136 -9.69 3.74 -16.92
CA LEU A 136 -10.95 4.27 -16.39
C LEU A 136 -11.12 3.88 -14.91
N PHE A 137 -11.44 4.83 -14.04
CA PHE A 137 -11.78 4.52 -12.64
C PHE A 137 -13.26 4.16 -12.52
N THR A 138 -13.61 2.97 -13.01
CA THR A 138 -14.93 2.37 -12.85
C THR A 138 -15.01 1.57 -11.54
N LYS A 139 -16.22 1.35 -11.01
CA LYS A 139 -16.43 0.65 -9.73
C LYS A 139 -15.89 -0.79 -9.73
N ASP A 140 -16.04 -1.50 -10.85
CA ASP A 140 -15.47 -2.82 -11.07
C ASP A 140 -13.93 -2.78 -11.10
N PHE A 141 -13.33 -1.77 -11.73
CA PHE A 141 -11.88 -1.53 -11.70
C PHE A 141 -11.37 -1.29 -10.27
N THR A 142 -12.00 -0.39 -9.50
CA THR A 142 -11.57 -0.12 -8.12
C THR A 142 -11.65 -1.37 -7.25
N ARG A 143 -12.74 -2.14 -7.36
CA ARG A 143 -12.90 -3.40 -6.63
C ARG A 143 -11.84 -4.44 -7.04
N ALA A 144 -11.51 -4.51 -8.33
CA ALA A 144 -10.48 -5.41 -8.83
C ALA A 144 -9.07 -4.98 -8.39
N GLN A 145 -8.79 -3.67 -8.38
CA GLN A 145 -7.57 -3.09 -7.83
C GLN A 145 -7.41 -3.41 -6.34
N ASP A 146 -8.48 -3.34 -5.55
CA ASP A 146 -8.45 -3.76 -4.13
C ASP A 146 -8.09 -5.25 -4.02
N GLY A 147 -8.62 -6.10 -4.90
CA GLY A 147 -8.26 -7.52 -4.96
C GLY A 147 -6.78 -7.75 -5.28
N VAL A 148 -6.22 -7.00 -6.23
CA VAL A 148 -4.79 -7.02 -6.55
C VAL A 148 -3.97 -6.53 -5.35
N ASN A 149 -4.38 -5.43 -4.70
CA ASN A 149 -3.68 -4.89 -3.53
C ASN A 149 -3.64 -5.88 -2.35
N VAL A 150 -4.71 -6.66 -2.14
CA VAL A 150 -4.73 -7.74 -1.13
C VAL A 150 -3.69 -8.81 -1.45
N ALA A 151 -3.59 -9.23 -2.72
CA ALA A 151 -2.59 -10.21 -3.15
C ALA A 151 -1.15 -9.67 -3.08
N THR A 152 -0.94 -8.37 -3.32
CA THR A 152 0.35 -7.71 -3.14
C THR A 152 0.76 -7.63 -1.66
N ALA A 153 -0.20 -7.38 -0.76
CA ALA A 153 0.08 -7.26 0.67
C ALA A 153 0.38 -8.61 1.34
N ASP A 154 -0.25 -9.69 0.86
CA ASP A 154 -0.05 -11.05 1.37
C ASP A 154 -0.15 -12.04 0.19
N LEU A 155 1.02 -12.35 -0.38
CA LEU A 155 1.12 -13.18 -1.58
C LEU A 155 0.94 -14.66 -1.24
N ASN A 156 -0.25 -15.17 -1.49
CA ASN A 156 -0.58 -16.59 -1.39
C ASN A 156 -1.60 -17.01 -2.46
N LEU A 157 -1.79 -18.32 -2.63
CA LEU A 157 -2.66 -18.88 -3.68
C LEU A 157 -4.11 -18.38 -3.58
N LEU A 158 -4.64 -18.25 -2.36
CA LEU A 158 -6.02 -17.82 -2.13
C LEU A 158 -6.20 -16.36 -2.57
N ASN A 159 -5.30 -15.48 -2.14
CA ASN A 159 -5.35 -14.06 -2.49
C ASN A 159 -5.08 -13.83 -3.98
N LEU A 160 -4.16 -14.59 -4.58
CA LEU A 160 -3.91 -14.55 -6.03
C LEU A 160 -5.14 -15.00 -6.84
N GLN A 161 -5.83 -16.06 -6.40
CA GLN A 161 -7.10 -16.49 -7.02
C GLN A 161 -8.20 -15.45 -6.84
N TYR A 162 -8.29 -14.81 -5.67
CA TYR A 162 -9.24 -13.73 -5.41
C TYR A 162 -8.99 -12.51 -6.31
N ALA A 163 -7.73 -12.10 -6.49
CA ALA A 163 -7.34 -11.03 -7.40
C ALA A 163 -7.75 -11.37 -8.84
N LYS A 164 -7.44 -12.57 -9.32
CA LYS A 164 -7.84 -13.06 -10.66
C LYS A 164 -9.35 -13.04 -10.88
N GLN A 165 -10.11 -13.56 -9.92
CA GLN A 165 -11.57 -13.52 -9.99
C GLN A 165 -12.07 -12.08 -10.06
N SER A 166 -11.51 -11.20 -9.26
CA SER A 166 -11.90 -9.79 -9.22
C SER A 166 -11.61 -9.07 -10.55
N VAL A 167 -10.43 -9.31 -11.15
CA VAL A 167 -10.07 -8.76 -12.47
C VAL A 167 -10.94 -9.33 -13.59
N ALA A 168 -11.36 -10.59 -13.51
CA ALA A 168 -12.26 -11.18 -14.52
C ALA A 168 -13.63 -10.47 -14.60
N TYR A 169 -14.07 -9.77 -13.55
CA TYR A 169 -15.30 -8.98 -13.54
C TYR A 169 -15.15 -7.58 -14.12
N VAL A 170 -13.92 -7.13 -14.42
CA VAL A 170 -13.67 -5.82 -15.02
C VAL A 170 -14.15 -5.84 -16.47
N LYS A 171 -15.11 -4.96 -16.79
CA LYS A 171 -15.74 -4.89 -18.10
C LYS A 171 -14.84 -4.20 -19.13
N ASN A 172 -14.09 -3.20 -18.70
CA ASN A 172 -13.22 -2.45 -19.60
C ASN A 172 -11.93 -3.23 -19.89
N GLU A 173 -11.68 -3.58 -21.15
CA GLU A 173 -10.55 -4.43 -21.51
C GLU A 173 -9.18 -3.77 -21.30
N LYS A 174 -9.05 -2.43 -21.38
CA LYS A 174 -7.77 -1.75 -21.06
C LYS A 174 -7.44 -1.82 -19.58
N ASN A 175 -8.42 -1.50 -18.72
CA ASN A 175 -8.30 -1.64 -17.27
C ASN A 175 -7.99 -3.07 -16.86
N LYS A 176 -8.70 -4.02 -17.47
CA LYS A 176 -8.51 -5.44 -17.24
C LYS A 176 -7.11 -5.87 -17.64
N GLN A 177 -6.60 -5.42 -18.79
CA GLN A 177 -5.22 -5.69 -19.22
C GLN A 177 -4.21 -5.13 -18.22
N TYR A 178 -4.37 -3.87 -17.80
CA TYR A 178 -3.51 -3.24 -16.81
C TYR A 178 -3.45 -4.04 -15.49
N LEU A 179 -4.61 -4.43 -14.96
CA LEU A 179 -4.69 -5.25 -13.74
C LEU A 179 -4.18 -6.68 -13.96
N GLN A 180 -4.36 -7.23 -15.17
CA GLN A 180 -3.86 -8.55 -15.52
C GLN A 180 -2.34 -8.57 -15.61
N ASP A 181 -1.70 -7.50 -16.09
CA ASP A 181 -0.24 -7.36 -16.09
C ASP A 181 0.31 -7.36 -14.65
N ALA A 182 -0.37 -6.67 -13.73
CA ALA A 182 -0.03 -6.71 -12.31
C ALA A 182 -0.21 -8.11 -11.71
N ILE A 183 -1.29 -8.83 -12.06
CA ILE A 183 -1.48 -10.22 -11.65
C ILE A 183 -0.37 -11.11 -12.20
N ASN A 184 0.00 -10.97 -13.48
CA ASN A 184 1.04 -11.80 -14.09
C ASN A 184 2.38 -11.63 -13.36
N SER A 185 2.72 -10.40 -12.95
CA SER A 185 3.89 -10.14 -12.10
C SER A 185 3.78 -10.86 -10.75
N LEU A 186 2.63 -10.78 -10.07
CA LEU A 186 2.41 -11.48 -8.81
C LEU A 186 2.43 -13.01 -8.97
N GLU A 187 2.02 -13.54 -10.12
CA GLU A 187 2.13 -14.97 -10.42
C GLU A 187 3.58 -15.40 -10.63
N GLU A 188 4.37 -14.58 -11.32
CA GLU A 188 5.80 -14.80 -11.46
C GLU A 188 6.45 -14.83 -10.08
N ASP A 189 6.21 -13.81 -9.24
CA ASP A 189 6.70 -13.75 -7.87
C ASP A 189 6.24 -14.98 -7.04
N TYR A 190 4.98 -15.39 -7.19
CA TYR A 190 4.42 -16.55 -6.47
C TYR A 190 5.01 -17.89 -6.95
N ASN A 191 5.33 -18.01 -8.23
CA ASN A 191 5.95 -19.21 -8.81
C ASN A 191 7.46 -19.26 -8.51
N GLU A 192 8.12 -18.12 -8.39
CA GLU A 192 9.49 -18.00 -7.91
C GLU A 192 9.60 -18.22 -6.39
N THR A 193 8.49 -18.06 -5.67
CA THR A 193 8.39 -18.40 -4.26
C THR A 193 8.41 -19.92 -4.07
N LEU A 194 9.51 -20.45 -3.53
CA LEU A 194 9.58 -21.85 -3.16
C LEU A 194 8.57 -22.19 -2.06
N LYS A 195 7.87 -23.31 -2.22
CA LYS A 195 6.90 -23.79 -1.24
C LYS A 195 7.51 -24.94 -0.45
N ILE A 196 7.33 -24.90 0.86
CA ILE A 196 7.70 -26.00 1.75
C ILE A 196 6.60 -27.06 1.64
N TYR A 197 6.97 -28.26 1.21
CA TYR A 197 6.10 -29.44 1.11
C TYR A 197 5.83 -30.07 2.47
N ASP A 198 6.87 -30.20 3.29
CA ASP A 198 6.83 -30.92 4.56
C ASP A 198 7.92 -30.38 5.50
N ILE A 199 7.65 -30.36 6.80
CA ILE A 199 8.64 -30.09 7.84
C ILE A 199 8.54 -31.15 8.93
N LYS A 200 9.66 -31.82 9.23
CA LYS A 200 9.71 -32.80 10.32
C LYS A 200 10.96 -32.68 11.17
N PHE A 201 10.81 -32.93 12.47
CA PHE A 201 11.94 -33.27 13.32
C PHE A 201 12.37 -34.71 13.06
N VAL A 202 13.67 -34.92 12.83
CA VAL A 202 14.25 -36.27 12.69
C VAL A 202 14.72 -36.78 14.05
N ASN A 203 15.20 -35.87 14.88
CA ASN A 203 15.63 -36.08 16.26
C ASN A 203 15.61 -34.73 17.01
N ASP A 204 16.12 -34.72 18.24
CA ASP A 204 16.19 -33.55 19.12
C ASP A 204 17.21 -32.47 18.69
N THR A 205 17.89 -32.66 17.56
CA THR A 205 18.91 -31.75 17.02
C THR A 205 18.81 -31.51 15.51
N GLU A 206 17.88 -32.16 14.79
CA GLU A 206 17.76 -32.12 13.33
C GLU A 206 16.31 -31.92 12.88
N LEU A 207 16.09 -30.91 12.05
CA LEU A 207 14.85 -30.58 11.35
C LEU A 207 15.09 -30.74 9.85
N ARG A 208 14.16 -31.37 9.15
CA ARG A 208 14.15 -31.48 7.69
C ARG A 208 12.98 -30.71 7.12
N ILE A 209 13.26 -29.86 6.15
CA ILE A 209 12.28 -29.06 5.41
C ILE A 209 12.34 -29.54 3.96
N ARG A 210 11.31 -30.23 3.50
CA ARG A 210 11.18 -30.62 2.10
C ARG A 210 10.49 -29.53 1.31
N LEU A 211 10.91 -29.38 0.08
CA LEU A 211 10.41 -28.38 -0.84
C LEU A 211 9.51 -29.05 -1.86
N THR A 212 8.54 -28.31 -2.40
CA THR A 212 7.69 -28.82 -3.47
C THR A 212 8.46 -28.98 -4.78
N GLU A 213 9.57 -28.26 -4.94
CA GLU A 213 10.46 -28.30 -6.11
C GLU A 213 11.92 -28.05 -5.67
N PRO A 214 12.93 -28.56 -6.41
CA PRO A 214 14.34 -28.33 -6.11
C PRO A 214 14.75 -26.85 -6.09
N LEU A 215 15.52 -26.47 -5.08
CA LEU A 215 16.19 -25.17 -4.99
C LEU A 215 17.21 -24.98 -6.12
N LYS A 216 17.11 -23.87 -6.87
CA LYS A 216 18.12 -23.48 -7.88
C LYS A 216 19.20 -22.56 -7.29
N ILE A 217 19.73 -22.92 -6.12
CA ILE A 217 20.82 -22.20 -5.46
C ILE A 217 21.93 -23.17 -5.07
N ASP A 218 23.16 -22.66 -5.04
CA ASP A 218 24.34 -23.48 -4.75
C ASP A 218 24.61 -23.62 -3.24
N SER A 219 24.04 -22.75 -2.41
CA SER A 219 24.23 -22.78 -0.96
C SER A 219 23.21 -21.94 -0.18
N ILE A 220 23.02 -22.28 1.08
CA ILE A 220 22.10 -21.63 2.02
C ILE A 220 22.88 -21.02 3.20
N ASN A 221 22.48 -19.86 3.71
CA ASN A 221 23.10 -19.31 4.92
C ASN A 221 22.34 -19.72 6.18
N LYS A 222 23.11 -20.09 7.20
CA LYS A 222 22.60 -20.40 8.54
C LYS A 222 21.81 -19.24 9.17
N SER A 223 22.18 -18.00 8.88
CA SER A 223 21.53 -16.79 9.40
C SER A 223 20.06 -16.67 8.99
N ASP A 224 19.66 -17.38 7.95
CA ASP A 224 18.33 -17.27 7.35
C ASP A 224 17.32 -18.13 8.13
N PHE A 225 17.76 -18.78 9.22
CA PHE A 225 16.98 -19.72 10.03
C PHE A 225 17.02 -19.30 11.49
N THR A 226 15.84 -19.14 12.07
CA THR A 226 15.66 -18.98 13.51
C THR A 226 14.70 -20.06 14.00
N ILE A 227 15.10 -20.78 15.05
CA ILE A 227 14.24 -21.72 15.77
C ILE A 227 14.17 -21.18 17.20
N GLU A 228 12.95 -21.00 17.71
CA GLU A 228 12.73 -20.49 19.06
C GLU A 228 13.36 -21.44 20.10
N ASP A 229 13.87 -20.89 21.20
CA ASP A 229 14.48 -21.63 22.31
C ASP A 229 15.69 -22.53 21.97
N THR A 230 16.27 -22.39 20.79
CA THR A 230 17.52 -23.04 20.43
C THR A 230 18.36 -22.20 19.46
N ASN A 231 19.60 -22.64 19.22
CA ASN A 231 20.49 -22.05 18.24
C ASN A 231 20.71 -23.02 17.10
N VAL A 232 20.39 -22.58 15.87
CA VAL A 232 20.83 -23.27 14.65
C VAL A 232 22.35 -23.39 14.69
N THR A 233 22.88 -24.57 14.38
CA THR A 233 24.32 -24.85 14.36
C THR A 233 24.83 -24.97 12.93
N ARG A 234 24.06 -25.62 12.05
CA ARG A 234 24.41 -25.86 10.64
C ARG A 234 23.15 -25.95 9.78
N VAL A 235 23.26 -25.50 8.54
CA VAL A 235 22.21 -25.67 7.53
C VAL A 235 22.85 -26.25 6.27
N GLU A 236 22.20 -27.24 5.68
CA GLU A 236 22.64 -27.93 4.47
C GLU A 236 21.48 -28.10 3.50
N LEU A 237 21.80 -28.09 2.21
CA LEU A 237 20.89 -28.47 1.14
C LEU A 237 21.30 -29.87 0.66
N THR A 238 20.34 -30.77 0.47
CA THR A 238 20.61 -32.10 -0.09
C THR A 238 21.10 -32.00 -1.54
N ASN A 239 21.75 -33.05 -2.04
CA ASN A 239 22.36 -33.04 -3.37
C ASN A 239 21.36 -32.87 -4.54
N ASP A 240 20.10 -33.24 -4.32
CA ASP A 240 18.98 -33.03 -5.24
C ASP A 240 18.31 -31.66 -5.06
N ASN A 241 18.75 -30.89 -4.07
CA ASN A 241 18.20 -29.60 -3.68
C ASN A 241 16.72 -29.62 -3.29
N GLU A 242 16.15 -30.80 -2.99
CA GLU A 242 14.74 -30.97 -2.62
C GLU A 242 14.49 -30.87 -1.11
N GLU A 243 15.54 -30.94 -0.28
CA GLU A 243 15.43 -30.95 1.17
C GLU A 243 16.51 -30.08 1.84
N ILE A 244 16.08 -29.26 2.79
CA ILE A 244 16.95 -28.46 3.65
C ILE A 244 17.07 -29.17 5.00
N ILE A 245 18.30 -29.42 5.44
CA ILE A 245 18.62 -30.01 6.73
C ILE A 245 19.10 -28.89 7.67
N VAL A 246 18.37 -28.68 8.75
CA VAL A 246 18.69 -27.67 9.77
C VAL A 246 19.08 -28.39 11.05
N ASN A 247 20.35 -28.26 11.43
CA ASN A 247 20.85 -28.75 12.71
C ASN A 247 20.82 -27.62 13.73
N PHE A 248 20.48 -27.94 14.97
CA PHE A 248 20.39 -26.99 16.08
C PHE A 248 20.84 -27.65 17.39
N LYS A 249 21.06 -26.85 18.43
CA LYS A 249 21.38 -27.39 19.77
C LYS A 249 20.14 -28.07 20.35
N SER A 250 20.31 -29.16 21.10
CA SER A 250 19.19 -29.76 21.83
C SER A 250 18.47 -28.71 22.68
N PHE A 251 17.14 -28.76 22.70
CA PHE A 251 16.33 -27.91 23.56
C PHE A 251 16.71 -28.12 25.04
N GLU A 252 16.74 -27.03 25.82
CA GLU A 252 17.11 -27.10 27.24
C GLU A 252 16.08 -27.88 28.07
N GLU A 253 14.82 -27.89 27.63
CA GLU A 253 13.73 -28.69 28.19
C GLU A 253 13.13 -29.60 27.12
N LYS A 254 12.68 -30.80 27.51
CA LYS A 254 11.90 -31.67 26.62
C LYS A 254 10.58 -30.96 26.29
N GLN A 255 10.43 -30.53 25.05
CA GLN A 255 9.19 -29.97 24.52
C GLN A 255 8.42 -31.04 23.75
N ASP A 256 7.08 -31.04 23.86
CA ASP A 256 6.19 -31.92 23.08
C ASP A 256 5.90 -31.35 21.67
N SER A 257 6.16 -30.06 21.48
CA SER A 257 6.01 -29.34 20.21
C SER A 257 6.84 -28.05 20.22
N VAL A 258 7.31 -27.63 19.04
CA VAL A 258 8.03 -26.36 18.83
C VAL A 258 7.24 -25.50 17.87
N GLU A 259 7.10 -24.21 18.18
CA GLU A 259 6.63 -23.23 17.21
C GLU A 259 7.81 -22.84 16.31
N LEU A 260 7.74 -23.16 15.02
CA LEU A 260 8.75 -22.75 14.06
C LEU A 260 8.35 -21.40 13.44
N LYS A 261 9.03 -20.34 13.87
CA LYS A 261 8.87 -19.00 13.30
C LYS A 261 9.87 -18.79 12.16
N ILE A 262 9.47 -19.12 10.93
CA ILE A 262 10.18 -18.69 9.72
C ILE A 262 9.60 -17.32 9.33
N SER A 263 10.21 -16.24 9.81
CA SER A 263 9.71 -14.87 9.60
C SER A 263 9.87 -14.35 8.17
N SER A 264 10.89 -14.86 7.46
CA SER A 264 11.15 -14.66 6.03
C SER A 264 12.47 -15.36 5.72
N MET A 265 12.54 -16.15 4.66
CA MET A 265 13.82 -16.66 4.17
C MET A 265 14.17 -15.92 2.89
N GLU A 266 15.16 -15.04 2.96
CA GLU A 266 15.82 -14.50 1.80
C GLU A 266 17.05 -15.37 1.54
N LEU A 267 16.90 -16.38 0.69
CA LEU A 267 18.03 -17.23 0.30
C LEU A 267 18.85 -16.50 -0.73
N THR A 268 19.96 -15.90 -0.28
CA THR A 268 20.91 -15.24 -1.17
C THR A 268 21.90 -16.27 -1.72
N ASP A 269 21.90 -16.46 -3.04
CA ASP A 269 22.93 -17.23 -3.72
C ASP A 269 24.30 -16.53 -3.54
N ARG A 270 25.27 -17.25 -2.97
CA ARG A 270 26.64 -16.76 -2.73
C ARG A 270 27.39 -16.39 -4.02
N ASN A 271 27.04 -17.01 -5.14
CA ASN A 271 27.72 -16.83 -6.41
C ASN A 271 27.07 -15.73 -7.25
N THR A 272 25.74 -15.65 -7.26
CA THR A 272 25.00 -14.70 -8.13
C THR A 272 24.44 -13.48 -7.40
N LYS A 273 24.39 -13.49 -6.06
CA LYS A 273 23.68 -12.49 -5.23
C LYS A 273 22.19 -12.36 -5.56
N SER A 274 21.59 -13.34 -6.24
CA SER A 274 20.15 -13.42 -6.40
C SER A 274 19.51 -13.82 -5.06
N SER A 275 18.45 -13.12 -4.66
CA SER A 275 17.66 -13.44 -3.48
C SER A 275 16.40 -14.21 -3.89
N HIS A 276 16.18 -15.35 -3.25
CA HIS A 276 14.92 -16.10 -3.38
C HIS A 276 14.13 -15.93 -2.09
N HIS A 277 12.87 -15.51 -2.21
CA HIS A 277 11.97 -15.41 -1.07
C HIS A 277 11.24 -16.74 -0.87
N LEU A 278 11.44 -17.36 0.29
CA LEU A 278 10.68 -18.53 0.75
C LEU A 278 9.56 -18.02 1.67
N VAL A 279 8.31 -18.24 1.27
CA VAL A 279 7.13 -17.93 2.10
C VAL A 279 6.69 -19.23 2.76
N TYR A 280 7.04 -19.38 4.05
CA TYR A 280 6.40 -20.35 4.94
C TYR A 280 5.22 -19.66 5.61
N LYS A 281 4.13 -20.40 5.85
CA LYS A 281 3.04 -19.86 6.67
C LYS A 281 3.63 -19.46 8.03
N PRO A 282 3.54 -18.19 8.45
CA PRO A 282 3.88 -17.85 9.81
C PRO A 282 2.90 -18.61 10.71
N HIS A 283 3.42 -19.36 11.69
CA HIS A 283 2.66 -20.03 12.77
C HIS A 283 2.14 -21.47 12.53
N GLU A 284 2.93 -22.36 11.91
CA GLU A 284 2.68 -23.80 12.07
C GLU A 284 3.46 -24.36 13.28
N THR A 285 2.72 -24.81 14.30
CA THR A 285 3.25 -25.57 15.43
C THR A 285 3.57 -26.99 14.98
N ILE A 286 4.85 -27.38 15.02
CA ILE A 286 5.30 -28.71 14.62
C ILE A 286 5.50 -29.54 15.88
N LYS A 287 4.90 -30.74 15.91
CA LYS A 287 5.04 -31.68 17.03
C LYS A 287 6.26 -32.57 16.82
N PHE A 288 6.89 -32.99 17.91
CA PHE A 288 7.86 -34.09 17.85
C PHE A 288 7.09 -35.40 17.68
N GLU A 289 7.48 -36.23 16.69
CA GLU A 289 7.01 -37.61 16.56
C GLU A 289 7.88 -38.58 17.38
#